data_AF-A0A6N6REJ5-F1
#
_entry.id   AF-A0A6N6REJ5-F1
#
_cell.length_a   1.000
_cell.length_b   1.000
_cell.length_c   1.000
_cell.angle_alpha   90.00
_cell.angle_beta   90.00
_cell.angle_gamma   90.00
#
_symmetry.space_group_name_H-M   'P 1'
#
loop_
_entity.id
_entity.type
_entity.pdbx_description
1 polymer ?
#
loop_
_entity_poly.entity_id
_entity_poly.type
_entity_poly.pdbx_seq_one_letter_code
_entity_poly.pdbx_strand_id
1 'polypeptide(L)'
;MKKFNWLNAITYIARAWALIIAIFAILAMFSNQFGITATGVESQSTDNIVSFIFFPLGTVGGMMWAWKKELQGGIIALASMVGLIVLSPDLLEVYWLLVFILLPIFLFIWIGYAKRNLNSQ
;
A
#
# COMPACT_ATOMS: atom_id res chain seq x y z
N MET A 1 -8.35 -25.55 24.39
CA MET A 1 -8.15 -24.07 24.33
C MET A 1 -7.68 -23.72 22.93
N LYS A 2 -8.50 -23.04 22.11
CA LYS A 2 -8.08 -22.55 20.78
C LYS A 2 -6.93 -21.56 21.00
N LYS A 3 -5.71 -21.87 20.52
CA LYS A 3 -4.57 -20.93 20.56
C LYS A 3 -5.05 -19.59 20.00
N PHE A 4 -4.91 -18.53 20.79
CA PHE A 4 -5.17 -17.17 20.34
C PHE A 4 -4.35 -16.91 19.08
N ASN A 5 -5.02 -16.75 17.95
CA ASN A 5 -4.38 -16.67 16.66
C ASN A 5 -3.98 -15.22 16.38
N TRP A 6 -3.01 -14.74 17.14
CA TRP A 6 -2.48 -13.37 17.09
C TRP A 6 -2.14 -12.94 15.66
N LEU A 7 -1.67 -13.87 14.82
CA LEU A 7 -1.42 -13.65 13.38
C LEU A 7 -2.68 -13.22 12.63
N ASN A 8 -3.84 -13.81 12.95
CA ASN A 8 -5.10 -13.42 12.33
C ASN A 8 -5.50 -12.01 12.76
N ALA A 9 -5.32 -11.65 14.03
CA ALA A 9 -5.59 -10.30 14.52
C ALA A 9 -4.75 -9.25 13.76
N ILE A 10 -3.44 -9.47 13.64
CA ILE A 10 -2.55 -8.58 12.89
C ILE A 10 -2.92 -8.55 11.40
N THR A 11 -3.36 -9.68 10.82
CA THR A 11 -3.86 -9.72 9.44
C THR A 11 -5.07 -8.81 9.25
N TYR A 12 -6.03 -8.81 10.17
CA TYR A 12 -7.20 -7.93 10.08
C TYR A 12 -6.81 -6.45 10.25
N ILE A 13 -5.88 -6.13 11.13
CA ILE A 13 -5.36 -4.77 11.30
C ILE A 13 -4.70 -4.28 9.99
N ALA A 14 -3.82 -5.10 9.39
CA ALA A 14 -3.17 -4.76 8.13
C ALA A 14 -4.18 -4.55 6.98
N ARG A 15 -5.23 -5.37 6.92
CA ARG A 15 -6.32 -5.22 5.93
C ARG A 15 -7.13 -3.95 6.15
N ALA A 16 -7.51 -3.64 7.39
CA ALA A 16 -8.23 -2.42 7.71
C ALA A 16 -7.40 -1.17 7.35
N TRP A 17 -6.10 -1.19 7.66
CA TRP A 17 -5.19 -0.12 7.29
C TRP A 17 -5.08 0.04 5.77
N ALA A 18 -4.89 -1.06 5.04
CA ALA A 18 -4.86 -1.04 3.58
C ALA A 18 -6.17 -0.53 2.96
N LEU A 19 -7.32 -0.84 3.58
CA LEU A 19 -8.62 -0.32 3.14
C LEU A 19 -8.70 1.20 3.34
N ILE A 20 -8.23 1.72 4.46
CA ILE A 20 -8.17 3.17 4.71
C ILE A 20 -7.33 3.84 3.62
N ILE A 21 -6.13 3.32 3.32
CA ILE A 21 -5.26 3.85 2.25
C ILE A 21 -5.97 3.77 0.90
N ALA A 22 -6.67 2.66 0.60
CA ALA A 22 -7.41 2.51 -0.65
C ALA A 22 -8.52 3.56 -0.79
N ILE A 23 -9.27 3.82 0.27
CA ILE A 23 -10.32 4.85 0.28
C ILE A 23 -9.69 6.23 0.01
N PHE A 24 -8.61 6.59 0.71
CA PHE A 24 -7.92 7.85 0.48
C PHE A 24 -7.38 7.98 -0.94
N ALA A 25 -6.79 6.91 -1.48
CA ALA A 25 -6.30 6.88 -2.86
C ALA A 25 -7.44 7.10 -3.87
N ILE A 26 -8.58 6.44 -3.68
CA ILE A 26 -9.76 6.60 -4.54
C ILE A 26 -10.30 8.03 -4.44
N LEU A 27 -10.41 8.58 -3.24
CA LEU A 27 -10.86 9.95 -3.03
C LEU A 27 -9.91 10.96 -3.70
N ALA A 28 -8.60 10.76 -3.60
CA ALA A 28 -7.59 11.60 -4.26
C ALA A 28 -7.66 11.52 -5.80
N MET A 29 -7.96 10.34 -6.35
CA MET A 29 -8.20 10.19 -7.79
C MET A 29 -9.41 11.00 -8.25
N PHE A 30 -10.52 10.93 -7.50
CA PHE A 30 -11.73 11.71 -7.83
C PHE A 30 -11.50 13.21 -7.65
N SER A 31 -10.82 13.64 -6.59
CA SER A 31 -10.56 15.07 -6.35
C SER A 31 -9.74 15.71 -7.48
N ASN A 32 -8.75 14.99 -8.03
CA ASN A 32 -7.97 15.43 -9.18
C ASN A 32 -8.83 15.56 -10.45
N GLN A 33 -9.83 14.71 -10.65
CA GLN A 33 -10.75 14.80 -11.79
C GLN A 33 -11.76 15.95 -11.66
N PHE A 34 -12.16 16.29 -10.44
CA PHE A 34 -13.14 17.36 -10.17
C PHE A 34 -12.51 18.73 -9.87
N GLY A 35 -11.18 18.86 -9.96
CA GLY A 35 -10.47 20.12 -9.71
C GLY A 35 -10.54 20.60 -8.27
N ILE A 36 -10.87 19.72 -7.33
CA ILE A 36 -10.94 20.03 -5.89
C ILE A 36 -9.57 19.75 -5.30
N THR A 37 -8.63 20.67 -5.47
CA THR A 37 -7.28 20.55 -4.88
C THR A 37 -7.32 20.89 -3.39
N ALA A 38 -7.56 19.89 -2.54
CA ALA A 38 -7.53 20.07 -1.08
C ALA A 38 -6.11 20.14 -0.50
N THR A 39 -5.08 19.86 -1.29
CA THR A 39 -3.67 19.89 -0.86
C THR A 39 -2.80 20.24 -2.05
N GLY A 40 -1.91 21.22 -1.91
CA GLY A 40 -1.03 21.76 -2.95
C GLY A 40 0.06 20.82 -3.46
N VAL A 41 -0.28 19.56 -3.74
CA VAL A 41 0.57 18.67 -4.53
C VAL A 41 0.21 18.92 -5.98
N GLU A 42 0.90 19.88 -6.61
CA GLU A 42 0.69 20.22 -8.01
C GLU A 42 0.98 19.01 -8.91
N SER A 43 -0.02 18.64 -9.70
CA SER A 43 0.07 17.58 -10.71
C SER A 43 0.97 18.02 -11.87
N GLN A 44 2.22 17.56 -11.91
CA GLN A 44 3.09 17.76 -13.07
C GLN A 44 2.69 16.84 -14.24
N SER A 45 2.63 17.43 -15.42
CA SER A 45 1.68 17.14 -16.51
C SER A 45 2.13 16.07 -17.52
N THR A 46 3.08 15.19 -17.21
CA THR A 46 3.45 14.07 -18.11
C THR A 46 3.91 12.81 -17.36
N ASP A 47 4.33 12.95 -16.10
CA ASP A 47 4.57 11.85 -15.13
C ASP A 47 3.29 11.13 -14.67
N ASN A 48 2.12 11.70 -14.95
CA ASN A 48 0.86 11.25 -14.37
C ASN A 48 0.49 9.80 -14.68
N ILE A 49 0.79 9.25 -15.87
CA ILE A 49 0.40 7.87 -16.20
C ILE A 49 1.31 6.85 -15.51
N VAL A 50 2.62 7.07 -15.56
CA VAL A 50 3.59 6.15 -14.94
C VAL A 50 3.43 6.19 -13.42
N SER A 51 3.32 7.38 -12.82
CA SER A 51 3.04 7.53 -11.40
C SER A 51 1.70 6.90 -11.01
N PHE A 52 0.66 6.99 -11.86
CA PHE A 52 -0.63 6.33 -11.63
C PHE A 52 -0.54 4.79 -11.59
N ILE A 53 0.31 4.20 -12.45
CA ILE A 53 0.58 2.75 -12.46
C ILE A 53 1.25 2.33 -11.15
N PHE A 54 2.23 3.08 -10.66
CA PHE A 54 2.90 2.75 -9.40
C PHE A 54 2.02 3.07 -8.17
N PHE A 55 1.29 4.18 -8.20
CA PHE A 55 0.28 4.54 -7.21
C PHE A 55 -0.88 5.32 -7.86
N PRO A 56 -2.13 4.86 -7.70
CA PRO A 56 -2.54 3.85 -6.73
C PRO A 56 -2.56 2.42 -7.27
N LEU A 57 -2.49 2.18 -8.58
CA LEU A 57 -2.76 0.85 -9.14
C LEU A 57 -1.84 -0.25 -8.59
N GLY A 58 -0.52 -0.05 -8.63
CA GLY A 58 0.46 -1.04 -8.19
C GLY A 58 0.50 -1.18 -6.67
N THR A 59 0.61 -0.06 -5.96
CA THR A 59 0.73 -0.05 -4.50
C THR A 59 -0.57 -0.48 -3.80
N VAL A 60 -1.70 0.17 -4.12
CA VAL A 60 -3.00 -0.18 -3.52
C VAL A 60 -3.51 -1.49 -4.08
N GLY A 61 -3.40 -1.73 -5.39
CA GLY A 61 -3.79 -3.00 -5.99
C GLY A 61 -2.98 -4.18 -5.44
N GLY A 62 -1.67 -4.00 -5.23
CA GLY A 62 -0.82 -4.97 -4.54
C GLY A 62 -1.29 -5.26 -3.11
N MET A 63 -1.60 -4.22 -2.34
CA MET A 63 -2.17 -4.38 -0.98
C MET A 63 -3.53 -5.10 -1.01
N MET A 64 -4.40 -4.82 -1.98
CA MET A 64 -5.67 -5.52 -2.13
C MET A 64 -5.46 -6.99 -2.53
N TRP A 65 -4.47 -7.27 -3.39
CA TRP A 65 -4.07 -8.64 -3.72
C TRP A 65 -3.52 -9.38 -2.49
N ALA A 66 -2.84 -8.67 -1.59
CA ALA A 66 -2.30 -9.20 -0.34
C ALA A 66 -3.40 -9.75 0.59
N TRP A 67 -4.67 -9.40 0.37
CA TRP A 67 -5.77 -9.99 1.15
C TRP A 67 -5.96 -11.47 0.85
N LYS A 68 -5.68 -11.89 -0.39
CA LYS A 68 -5.75 -13.30 -0.81
C LYS A 68 -4.40 -14.00 -0.73
N LYS A 69 -3.33 -13.28 -1.04
CA LYS A 69 -1.94 -13.80 -1.04
C LYS A 69 -1.00 -12.78 -0.41
N GLU A 70 -0.85 -12.83 0.92
CA GLU A 70 -0.19 -11.79 1.72
C GLU A 70 1.22 -11.48 1.22
N LEU A 71 2.06 -12.50 1.04
CA LEU A 71 3.45 -12.32 0.61
C LEU A 71 3.55 -11.73 -0.80
N GLN A 72 2.82 -12.32 -1.76
CA GLN A 72 2.90 -11.90 -3.17
C GLN A 72 2.35 -10.48 -3.34
N GLY A 73 1.19 -10.17 -2.74
CA GLY A 73 0.61 -8.84 -2.80
C GLY A 73 1.46 -7.79 -2.09
N GLY A 74 2.04 -8.13 -0.93
CA GLY A 74 2.98 -7.28 -0.22
C GLY A 74 4.22 -6.95 -1.05
N ILE A 75 4.82 -7.94 -1.73
CA ILE A 75 5.98 -7.71 -2.61
C ILE A 75 5.59 -6.82 -3.80
N ILE A 76 4.44 -7.03 -4.43
CA ILE A 76 3.96 -6.19 -5.53
C ILE A 76 3.77 -4.75 -5.05
N ALA A 77 3.15 -4.56 -3.89
CA ALA A 77 2.94 -3.23 -3.31
C ALA A 77 4.26 -2.54 -2.97
N LEU A 78 5.22 -3.27 -2.39
CA LEU A 78 6.55 -2.75 -2.06
C LEU A 78 7.32 -2.35 -3.31
N ALA A 79 7.39 -3.24 -4.31
CA ALA A 79 8.05 -2.95 -5.58
C ALA A 79 7.42 -1.74 -6.28
N SER A 80 6.10 -1.59 -6.17
CA SER A 80 5.39 -0.44 -6.73
C SER A 80 5.74 0.85 -6.00
N MET A 81 5.79 0.83 -4.66
CA MET A 81 6.17 1.99 -3.86
C MET A 81 7.64 2.38 -4.09
N VAL A 82 8.55 1.41 -4.20
CA VAL A 82 9.96 1.67 -4.54
C VAL A 82 10.07 2.30 -5.92
N GLY A 83 9.34 1.79 -6.91
CA GLY A 83 9.29 2.39 -8.25
C GLY A 83 8.80 3.83 -8.22
N LEU A 84 7.77 4.12 -7.42
CA LEU A 84 7.27 5.49 -7.25
C LEU A 84 8.32 6.42 -6.62
N ILE A 85 9.02 5.97 -5.58
CA ILE A 85 10.08 6.78 -4.93
C ILE A 85 11.24 7.07 -5.88
N VAL A 86 11.60 6.11 -6.74
CA VAL A 86 12.65 6.30 -7.75
C VAL A 86 12.23 7.33 -8.79
N LEU A 87 10.96 7.35 -9.19
CA LEU A 87 10.42 8.30 -10.17
C LEU A 87 10.12 9.68 -9.56
N SER A 88 9.77 9.74 -8.28
CA SER A 88 9.41 10.96 -7.56
C SER A 88 10.11 10.99 -6.20
N PRO A 89 11.42 11.31 -6.18
CA PRO A 89 12.23 11.31 -4.95
C PRO A 89 11.70 12.27 -3.87
N ASP A 90 11.00 13.33 -4.28
CA ASP A 90 10.37 14.33 -3.40
C ASP A 90 9.37 13.71 -2.41
N LEU A 91 8.85 12.50 -2.69
CA LEU A 91 8.04 11.74 -1.75
C LEU A 91 8.77 11.41 -0.44
N LEU A 92 10.10 11.40 -0.45
CA LEU A 92 10.92 11.22 0.75
C LEU A 92 10.80 12.41 1.71
N GLU A 93 10.46 13.60 1.21
CA GLU A 93 10.23 14.78 2.05
C GLU A 93 8.96 14.62 2.90
N VAL A 94 7.97 13.87 2.39
CA VAL A 94 6.71 13.54 3.09
C VAL A 94 6.85 12.18 3.83
N TYR A 95 7.92 12.04 4.60
CA TYR A 95 8.31 10.79 5.25
C TYR A 95 7.20 10.15 6.10
N TRP A 96 6.35 10.95 6.75
CA TRP A 96 5.25 10.46 7.59
C TRP A 96 4.19 9.70 6.77
N LEU A 97 3.87 10.19 5.56
CA LEU A 97 2.92 9.55 4.65
C LEU A 97 3.53 8.26 4.09
N LEU A 98 4.81 8.31 3.75
CA LEU A 98 5.56 7.17 3.26
C LEU A 98 5.62 6.04 4.30
N VAL A 99 5.90 6.34 5.58
CA VAL A 99 5.84 5.37 6.68
C VAL A 99 4.43 4.82 6.86
N PHE A 100 3.41 5.68 6.80
CA PHE A 100 2.01 5.26 6.92
C PHE A 100 1.59 4.25 5.84
N ILE A 101 2.09 4.40 4.61
CA ILE A 101 1.83 3.47 3.49
C ILE A 101 2.69 2.21 3.59
N LEU A 102 3.98 2.34 3.93
CA LEU A 102 4.90 1.22 3.97
C LEU A 102 4.63 0.24 5.11
N LEU A 103 4.15 0.70 6.27
CA LEU A 103 3.88 -0.17 7.41
C LEU A 103 2.94 -1.35 7.09
N PRO A 104 1.73 -1.16 6.52
CA PRO A 104 0.88 -2.28 6.15
C PRO A 104 1.50 -3.17 5.06
N ILE A 105 2.31 -2.61 4.15
CA ILE A 105 3.03 -3.38 3.12
C ILE A 105 4.01 -4.36 3.79
N PHE A 106 4.84 -3.88 4.71
CA PHE A 106 5.77 -4.73 5.46
C PHE A 106 5.04 -5.75 6.33
N LEU A 107 3.91 -5.37 6.94
CA LEU A 107 3.07 -6.31 7.69
C LEU A 107 2.57 -7.44 6.79
N PHE A 108 2.08 -7.17 5.57
CA PHE A 108 1.64 -8.24 4.66
C PHE A 108 2.77 -9.19 4.28
N ILE A 109 3.96 -8.67 3.96
CA ILE A 109 5.13 -9.50 3.64
C ILE A 109 5.48 -10.39 4.84
N TRP A 110 5.56 -9.80 6.03
CA TRP A 110 5.91 -10.53 7.25
C TRP A 110 4.87 -11.59 7.62
N ILE A 111 3.58 -11.25 7.57
CA ILE A 111 2.47 -12.20 7.81
C ILE A 111 2.54 -13.36 6.82
N GLY A 112 2.75 -13.05 5.53
CA GLY A 112 2.86 -14.07 4.49
C GLY A 112 4.04 -15.01 4.71
N TYR A 113 5.18 -14.46 5.12
CA TYR A 113 6.35 -15.25 5.49
C TYR A 113 6.12 -16.11 6.74
N ALA A 114 5.54 -15.53 7.80
CA ALA A 114 5.24 -16.23 9.05
C ALA A 114 4.25 -17.38 8.84
N LYS A 115 3.16 -17.15 8.10
CA LYS A 115 2.17 -18.20 7.77
C LYS A 115 2.79 -19.33 6.93
N ARG A 116 3.68 -18.99 5.98
CA ARG A 116 4.36 -20.01 5.16
C ARG A 116 5.24 -20.93 6.02
N ASN A 117 6.01 -20.36 6.94
CA ASN A 117 6.91 -21.12 7.81
C ASN A 117 6.16 -21.99 8.83
N LEU A 118 4.98 -21.56 9.27
CA LEU A 118 4.13 -22.35 10.16
C LEU A 118 3.46 -23.54 9.45
N ASN A 119 3.18 -23.43 8.16
CA ASN A 119 2.56 -24.51 7.38
C ASN A 119 3.58 -25.54 6.85
N SER A 120 4.87 -25.25 6.94
CA SER A 120 5.96 -26.17 6.55
C SER A 120 6.47 -27.05 7.70
N GLN A 121 5.89 -26.91 8.90
CA GLN A 121 6.13 -27.76 10.07
C GLN A 121 4.97 -28.74 10.26
#